data_AF-T1GG86-F1
#
_entry.id   AF-T1GG86-F1
#
_cell.length_a   1.000
_cell.length_b   1.000
_cell.length_c   1.000
_cell.angle_alpha   90.00
_cell.angle_beta   90.00
_cell.angle_gamma   90.00
#
_symmetry.space_group_name_H-M   'P 1'
#
loop_
_entity.id
_entity.type
_entity.pdbx_description
1 polymer ?
#
loop_
_entity_poly.entity_id
_entity_poly.type
_entity_poly.pdbx_seq_one_letter_code
_entity_poly.pdbx_strand_id
1 'polypeptide(L)'
;MMTPDYEKLLQEIILKDKNNKNCIDCNSEAIEFGSYNIGIFLCAHCASVHRSMGSISKVKHLSLDKWKESEVERMKEIGNEKAKLKYEYRVPPCYRPLTNQILILIEQWIRAKYERQEFTQTGRPNYISGHLEGFLMKRGKEDARYQPRKFILSEATDTLRYFVKESKEPKAIIRISELNAVLAPKKMEHENSMQLTFMKDGSSRHIYLYHEEGEVIINWYMAIRCAKLHRLQVAYPMQTECNLTDCLTNDFAKEGWILKTGPRPSDGYKMRWFSLDAVQRKLMYMVEPLGAFPKGKYF
;
A
#
# COMPACT_ATOMS: atom_id res chain seq x y z
N MET A 1 11.42 -44.04 -23.41
CA MET A 1 12.03 -42.83 -22.79
C MET A 1 11.32 -42.60 -21.47
N MET A 2 12.04 -42.50 -20.36
CA MET A 2 11.44 -42.09 -19.09
C MET A 2 11.02 -40.62 -19.20
N THR A 3 9.79 -40.29 -18.81
CA THR A 3 9.34 -38.90 -18.71
C THR A 3 10.18 -38.18 -17.66
N PRO A 4 10.77 -37.01 -17.97
CA PRO A 4 11.51 -36.23 -16.99
C PRO A 4 10.65 -35.91 -15.77
N ASP A 5 11.24 -36.04 -14.58
CA ASP A 5 10.62 -35.59 -13.34
C ASP A 5 10.77 -34.06 -13.24
N TYR A 6 9.79 -33.35 -13.80
CA TYR A 6 9.77 -31.89 -13.82
C TYR A 6 9.63 -31.27 -12.43
N GLU A 7 9.01 -31.97 -11.48
CA GLU A 7 8.94 -31.50 -10.09
C GLU A 7 10.35 -31.40 -9.52
N LYS A 8 11.15 -32.47 -9.67
CA LYS A 8 12.55 -32.47 -9.23
C LYS A 8 13.37 -31.38 -9.92
N LEU A 9 13.18 -31.17 -11.22
CA LEU A 9 13.89 -30.11 -11.96
C LEU A 9 13.52 -28.70 -11.47
N LEU A 10 12.25 -28.44 -11.18
CA LEU A 10 11.80 -27.16 -10.62
C LEU A 10 12.41 -26.92 -9.24
N GLN A 11 12.49 -27.95 -8.40
CA GLN A 11 13.18 -27.86 -7.10
C GLN A 11 14.67 -27.54 -7.28
N GLU A 12 15.35 -28.17 -8.22
CA GLU A 12 16.75 -27.85 -8.53
C GLU A 12 16.93 -26.39 -9.01
N ILE A 13 16.00 -25.86 -9.82
CA ILE A 13 16.01 -24.45 -10.26
C ILE A 13 15.86 -23.51 -9.06
N ILE A 14 14.95 -23.82 -8.13
CA ILE A 14 14.74 -23.03 -6.90
C ILE A 14 15.98 -23.07 -6.00
N LEU A 15 16.63 -24.23 -5.88
CA LEU A 15 17.79 -24.39 -5.01
C LEU A 15 19.06 -23.72 -5.59
N LYS A 16 19.20 -23.67 -6.91
CA LYS A 16 20.36 -23.07 -7.60
C LYS A 16 20.42 -21.55 -7.49
N ASP A 17 19.27 -20.86 -7.48
CA ASP A 17 19.20 -19.39 -7.32
C ASP A 17 18.42 -19.03 -6.05
N LYS A 18 19.10 -18.39 -5.10
CA LYS A 18 18.51 -17.93 -3.84
C LYS A 18 17.31 -17.00 -4.04
N ASN A 19 17.23 -16.25 -5.15
CA ASN A 19 16.11 -15.36 -5.44
C ASN A 19 14.80 -16.13 -5.72
N ASN A 20 14.89 -17.39 -6.12
CA ASN A 20 13.74 -18.26 -6.36
C ASN A 20 13.16 -18.87 -5.08
N LYS A 21 13.88 -18.78 -3.95
CA LYS A 21 13.45 -19.32 -2.64
C LYS A 21 12.40 -18.45 -1.94
N ASN A 22 12.17 -17.24 -2.43
CA ASN A 22 11.18 -16.31 -1.90
C ASN A 22 10.24 -15.87 -3.01
N CYS A 23 8.98 -15.63 -2.64
CA CYS A 23 7.98 -15.09 -3.55
C CYS A 23 8.47 -13.77 -4.13
N ILE A 24 8.48 -13.64 -5.45
CA ILE A 24 9.00 -12.44 -6.10
C ILE A 24 8.22 -11.17 -5.72
N ASP A 25 6.94 -11.30 -5.35
CA ASP A 25 6.07 -10.14 -5.13
C ASP A 25 5.90 -9.76 -3.65
N CYS A 26 5.94 -10.73 -2.72
CA CYS A 26 5.72 -10.47 -1.29
C CYS A 26 6.82 -11.02 -0.37
N ASN A 27 7.87 -11.61 -0.93
CA ASN A 27 9.03 -12.18 -0.24
C ASN A 27 8.75 -13.37 0.71
N SER A 28 7.52 -13.91 0.72
CA SER A 28 7.18 -15.14 1.46
C SER A 28 8.07 -16.32 1.05
N GLU A 29 8.57 -17.07 2.03
CA GLU A 29 9.36 -18.30 1.81
C GLU A 29 8.52 -19.51 1.36
N ALA A 30 7.21 -19.47 1.61
CA ALA A 30 6.27 -20.50 1.18
C ALA A 30 6.00 -20.42 -0.34
N ILE A 31 6.97 -20.87 -1.14
CA ILE A 31 6.87 -20.99 -2.60
C ILE A 31 6.16 -22.28 -2.98
N GLU A 32 5.05 -22.17 -3.69
CA GLU A 32 4.20 -23.30 -4.08
C GLU A 32 3.78 -23.25 -5.56
N PHE A 33 3.90 -22.08 -6.19
CA PHE A 33 3.40 -21.82 -7.53
C PHE A 33 4.46 -21.18 -8.42
N GLY A 34 4.30 -21.35 -9.73
CA GLY A 34 5.07 -20.63 -10.75
C GLY A 34 4.15 -20.03 -11.80
N SER A 35 4.41 -18.78 -12.21
CA SER A 35 3.83 -18.23 -13.43
C SER A 35 4.71 -18.66 -14.60
N TYR A 36 4.27 -19.65 -15.37
CA TYR A 36 5.11 -20.34 -16.35
C TYR A 36 5.33 -19.56 -17.65
N ASN A 37 4.44 -18.62 -17.99
CA ASN A 37 4.63 -17.76 -19.16
C ASN A 37 5.55 -16.57 -18.85
N ILE A 38 5.50 -16.06 -17.61
CA ILE A 38 6.38 -14.99 -17.14
C ILE A 38 7.76 -15.57 -16.76
N GLY A 39 7.79 -16.71 -16.06
CA GLY A 39 8.99 -17.38 -15.58
C GLY A 39 9.37 -17.01 -14.14
N ILE A 40 8.38 -16.91 -13.23
CA ILE A 40 8.58 -16.43 -11.84
C ILE A 40 7.94 -17.36 -10.79
N PHE A 41 8.52 -17.39 -9.59
CA PHE A 41 8.08 -18.21 -8.46
C PHE A 41 7.27 -17.39 -7.43
N LEU A 42 6.17 -17.98 -6.97
CA LEU A 42 5.11 -17.31 -6.23
C LEU A 42 4.64 -18.14 -5.02
N CYS A 43 4.20 -17.45 -3.98
CA CYS A 43 3.38 -18.07 -2.92
C CYS A 43 1.92 -18.18 -3.35
N ALA A 44 1.11 -18.95 -2.60
CA ALA A 44 -0.32 -19.12 -2.87
C ALA A 44 -1.11 -17.80 -2.99
N HIS A 45 -0.83 -16.84 -2.12
CA HIS A 45 -1.54 -15.55 -2.12
C HIS A 45 -1.28 -14.75 -3.41
N CYS A 46 -0.01 -14.58 -3.78
CA CYS A 46 0.35 -13.84 -5.00
C CYS A 46 -0.09 -14.60 -6.26
N ALA A 47 -0.01 -15.93 -6.25
CA ALA A 47 -0.55 -16.77 -7.31
C ALA A 47 -2.04 -16.52 -7.57
N SER A 48 -2.83 -16.25 -6.53
CA SER A 48 -4.25 -15.89 -6.68
C SER A 48 -4.43 -14.59 -7.47
N VAL A 49 -3.67 -13.55 -7.13
CA VAL A 49 -3.69 -12.27 -7.89
C VAL A 49 -3.26 -12.51 -9.33
N HIS A 50 -2.19 -13.27 -9.55
CA HIS A 50 -1.72 -13.62 -10.88
C HIS A 50 -2.77 -14.34 -11.73
N ARG A 51 -3.57 -15.24 -11.15
CA ARG A 51 -4.69 -15.89 -11.87
C ARG A 51 -5.75 -14.89 -12.32
N SER A 52 -6.02 -13.86 -11.52
CA SER A 52 -7.02 -12.83 -11.86
C SER A 52 -6.61 -11.97 -13.08
N MET A 53 -5.33 -11.96 -13.46
CA MET A 53 -4.82 -11.21 -14.61
C MET A 53 -4.93 -11.99 -15.95
N GLY A 54 -5.53 -13.19 -15.94
CA GLY A 54 -5.85 -13.94 -17.16
C GLY A 54 -4.63 -14.25 -18.04
N SER A 55 -4.66 -13.81 -19.31
CA SER A 55 -3.61 -14.12 -20.28
C SER A 55 -2.25 -13.51 -19.97
N ILE A 56 -2.19 -12.49 -19.11
CA ILE A 56 -0.96 -11.82 -18.69
C ILE A 56 -0.10 -12.78 -17.86
N SER A 57 -0.72 -13.54 -16.95
CA SER A 57 -0.02 -14.49 -16.09
C SER A 57 -0.75 -15.81 -15.97
N LYS A 58 -0.08 -16.89 -16.38
CA LYS A 58 -0.60 -18.25 -16.31
C LYS A 58 0.15 -19.02 -15.24
N VAL A 59 -0.57 -19.47 -14.22
CA VAL A 59 0.01 -20.02 -12.98
C VAL A 59 -0.23 -21.54 -12.89
N LYS A 60 0.76 -22.27 -12.39
CA LYS A 60 0.68 -23.69 -12.03
C LYS A 60 1.26 -23.93 -10.64
N HIS A 61 0.74 -24.92 -9.93
CA HIS A 61 1.35 -25.47 -8.73
C HIS A 61 2.64 -26.23 -9.12
N LEU A 62 3.69 -26.09 -8.32
CA LEU A 62 5.00 -26.67 -8.63
C LEU A 62 4.98 -28.20 -8.62
N SER A 63 4.35 -28.81 -7.61
CA SER A 63 4.24 -30.28 -7.49
C SER A 63 2.93 -30.91 -8.00
N LEU A 64 1.79 -30.19 -7.99
CA LEU A 64 0.48 -30.81 -8.26
C LEU A 64 0.04 -30.73 -9.73
N ASP A 65 0.57 -29.78 -10.51
CA ASP A 65 0.19 -29.59 -11.91
C ASP A 65 1.16 -30.28 -12.86
N LYS A 66 0.65 -30.67 -14.04
CA LYS A 66 1.51 -31.22 -15.11
C LYS A 66 2.27 -30.10 -15.82
N TRP A 67 3.59 -30.22 -15.85
CA TRP A 67 4.49 -29.30 -16.53
C TRP A 67 4.95 -29.84 -17.89
N LYS A 68 5.19 -28.92 -18.82
CA LYS A 68 5.83 -29.19 -20.12
C LYS A 68 7.29 -28.78 -20.07
N GLU A 69 8.12 -29.41 -20.89
CA GLU A 69 9.56 -29.09 -21.00
C GLU A 69 9.80 -27.60 -21.25
N SER A 70 9.10 -27.02 -22.22
CA SER A 70 9.18 -25.59 -22.56
C SER A 70 8.83 -24.66 -21.40
N GLU A 71 7.93 -25.09 -20.51
CA GLU A 71 7.51 -24.30 -19.36
C GLU A 71 8.60 -24.33 -18.27
N VAL A 72 9.21 -25.50 -18.03
CA VAL A 72 10.32 -25.63 -17.07
C VAL A 72 11.57 -24.90 -17.57
N GLU A 73 11.89 -24.99 -18.87
CA GLU A 73 13.03 -24.26 -19.43
C GLU A 73 12.81 -22.75 -19.33
N ARG A 74 11.56 -22.26 -19.49
CA ARG A 74 11.23 -20.85 -19.25
C ARG A 74 11.46 -20.43 -17.80
N MET A 75 11.07 -21.26 -16.82
CA MET A 75 11.30 -20.99 -15.39
C MET A 75 12.81 -20.90 -15.08
N LYS A 76 13.61 -21.76 -15.70
CA LYS A 76 15.08 -21.78 -15.59
C LYS A 76 15.74 -20.59 -16.30
N GLU A 77 15.24 -20.24 -17.48
CA GLU A 77 15.77 -19.15 -18.30
C GLU A 77 15.57 -17.79 -17.62
N ILE A 78 14.38 -17.55 -17.06
CA ILE A 78 14.02 -16.25 -16.48
C ILE A 78 14.34 -16.21 -14.99
N GLY A 79 13.63 -16.98 -14.16
CA GLY A 79 13.74 -16.93 -12.71
C GLY A 79 13.40 -15.55 -12.12
N ASN A 80 13.38 -15.49 -10.79
CA ASN A 80 13.00 -14.27 -10.06
C ASN A 80 14.04 -13.14 -10.24
N GLU A 81 15.33 -13.46 -10.33
CA GLU A 81 16.38 -12.45 -10.51
C GLU A 81 16.20 -11.65 -11.81
N LYS A 82 16.12 -12.32 -12.97
CA LYS A 82 15.96 -11.62 -14.25
C LYS A 82 14.60 -10.95 -14.38
N ALA A 83 13.55 -11.56 -13.81
CA ALA A 83 12.24 -10.93 -13.77
C ALA A 83 12.26 -9.62 -12.96
N LYS A 84 12.97 -9.55 -11.81
CA LYS A 84 13.17 -8.31 -11.06
C LYS A 84 13.91 -7.27 -11.90
N LEU A 85 14.98 -7.64 -12.59
CA LEU A 85 15.72 -6.72 -13.47
C LEU A 85 14.84 -6.09 -14.57
N LYS A 86 13.81 -6.80 -15.04
CA LYS A 86 12.87 -6.31 -16.04
C LYS A 86 11.69 -5.52 -15.43
N TYR A 87 10.96 -6.13 -14.50
CA TYR A 87 9.68 -5.62 -13.99
C TYR A 87 9.83 -4.73 -12.76
N GLU A 88 11.03 -4.63 -12.19
CA GLU A 88 11.35 -3.73 -11.08
C GLU A 88 12.49 -2.76 -11.42
N TYR A 89 12.74 -2.51 -12.72
CA TYR A 89 13.87 -1.70 -13.20
C TYR A 89 13.89 -0.28 -12.64
N ARG A 90 12.71 0.35 -12.48
CA ARG A 90 12.56 1.76 -12.03
C ARG A 90 11.54 1.94 -10.93
N VAL A 91 11.48 1.00 -9.99
CA VAL A 91 10.55 1.11 -8.84
C VAL A 91 10.92 2.35 -8.02
N PRO A 92 9.99 3.31 -7.83
CA PRO A 92 10.26 4.46 -6.97
C PRO A 92 10.54 3.98 -5.53
N PRO A 93 11.52 4.57 -4.82
CA PRO A 93 11.81 4.16 -3.43
C PRO A 93 10.58 4.26 -2.51
N CYS A 94 9.68 5.22 -2.78
CA CYS A 94 8.41 5.37 -2.09
C CYS A 94 7.41 4.20 -2.29
N TYR A 95 7.54 3.38 -3.34
CA TYR A 95 6.51 2.42 -3.74
C TYR A 95 6.64 1.03 -3.11
N ARG A 96 7.86 0.58 -2.78
CA ARG A 96 8.09 -0.82 -2.35
C ARG A 96 7.16 -1.19 -1.18
N PRO A 97 6.33 -2.25 -1.31
CA PRO A 97 5.46 -2.66 -0.22
C PRO A 97 6.28 -2.99 1.02
N LEU A 98 6.01 -2.30 2.12
CA LEU A 98 6.70 -2.52 3.40
C LEU A 98 6.16 -3.76 4.14
N THR A 99 5.00 -4.26 3.72
CA THR A 99 4.30 -5.36 4.38
C THR A 99 3.45 -6.14 3.39
N ASN A 100 3.35 -7.45 3.63
CA ASN A 100 2.45 -8.36 2.93
C ASN A 100 1.05 -8.44 3.59
N GLN A 101 0.80 -7.68 4.64
CA GLN A 101 -0.45 -7.73 5.42
C GLN A 101 -1.60 -6.94 4.79
N ILE A 102 -1.30 -5.99 3.90
CA ILE A 102 -2.29 -5.13 3.23
C ILE A 102 -2.52 -5.68 1.83
N LEU A 103 -3.58 -6.46 1.66
CA LEU A 103 -3.84 -7.22 0.43
C LEU A 103 -3.96 -6.33 -0.81
N ILE A 104 -4.65 -5.18 -0.69
CA ILE A 104 -4.79 -4.24 -1.82
C ILE A 104 -3.45 -3.66 -2.29
N LEU A 105 -2.50 -3.46 -1.37
CA LEU A 105 -1.17 -2.97 -1.72
C LEU A 105 -0.39 -4.03 -2.50
N ILE A 106 -0.50 -5.30 -2.11
CA ILE A 106 0.11 -6.44 -2.81
C ILE A 106 -0.55 -6.64 -4.18
N GLU A 107 -1.87 -6.58 -4.27
CA GLU A 107 -2.58 -6.70 -5.54
C GLU A 107 -2.13 -5.62 -6.53
N GLN A 108 -2.15 -4.36 -6.11
CA GLN A 108 -1.77 -3.24 -6.98
C GLN A 108 -0.28 -3.20 -7.28
N TRP A 109 0.58 -3.75 -6.42
CA TRP A 109 2.00 -3.97 -6.71
C TRP A 109 2.19 -4.98 -7.85
N ILE A 110 1.50 -6.12 -7.79
CA ILE A 110 1.54 -7.15 -8.84
C ILE A 110 1.01 -6.59 -10.16
N ARG A 111 -0.15 -5.91 -10.14
CA ARG A 111 -0.72 -5.29 -11.34
C ARG A 111 0.18 -4.19 -11.92
N ALA A 112 0.78 -3.35 -11.07
CA ALA A 112 1.75 -2.33 -11.52
C ALA A 112 2.94 -2.97 -12.24
N LYS A 113 3.47 -4.09 -11.74
CA LYS A 113 4.61 -4.80 -12.34
C LYS A 113 4.27 -5.43 -13.69
N TYR A 114 3.18 -6.20 -13.78
CA TYR A 114 2.98 -7.12 -14.90
C TYR A 114 1.87 -6.69 -15.86
N GLU A 115 0.80 -6.09 -15.34
CA GLU A 115 -0.35 -5.65 -16.14
C GLU A 115 -0.09 -4.26 -16.73
N ARG A 116 0.28 -3.30 -15.88
CA ARG A 116 0.54 -1.91 -16.29
C ARG A 116 2.00 -1.63 -16.65
N GLN A 117 2.92 -2.51 -16.27
CA GLN A 117 4.35 -2.43 -16.55
C GLN A 117 4.98 -1.08 -16.16
N GLU A 118 4.51 -0.51 -15.05
CA GLU A 118 4.84 0.83 -14.55
C GLU A 118 6.34 1.05 -14.31
N PHE A 119 7.06 -0.01 -13.93
CA PHE A 119 8.45 0.06 -13.51
C PHE A 119 9.44 -0.41 -14.58
N THR A 120 8.96 -0.60 -15.82
CA THR A 120 9.80 -0.96 -16.97
C THR A 120 10.47 0.27 -17.59
N GLN A 121 11.21 0.10 -18.70
CA GLN A 121 11.97 1.20 -19.32
C GLN A 121 11.10 2.30 -19.95
N THR A 122 9.85 2.03 -20.26
CA THR A 122 8.96 2.96 -20.98
C THR A 122 7.87 3.56 -20.09
N GLY A 123 7.63 2.98 -18.90
CA GLY A 123 6.63 3.45 -17.96
C GLY A 123 7.09 4.65 -17.13
N ARG A 124 6.19 5.61 -16.91
CA ARG A 124 6.27 6.58 -15.82
C ARG A 124 4.90 6.69 -15.15
N PRO A 125 4.77 6.30 -13.87
CA PRO A 125 3.51 6.41 -13.18
C PRO A 125 3.09 7.87 -12.96
N ASN A 126 1.78 8.15 -12.97
CA ASN A 126 1.29 9.53 -12.77
C ASN A 126 1.55 10.06 -11.35
N TYR A 127 1.60 9.17 -10.35
CA TYR A 127 1.78 9.54 -8.94
C TYR A 127 3.19 10.05 -8.60
N ILE A 128 4.18 9.92 -9.49
CA ILE A 128 5.52 10.50 -9.29
C ILE A 128 5.69 11.89 -9.92
N SER A 129 4.66 12.44 -10.56
CA SER A 129 4.76 13.73 -11.28
C SER A 129 4.80 14.98 -10.37
N GLY A 130 4.60 14.82 -9.07
CA GLY A 130 4.46 15.93 -8.11
C GLY A 130 3.08 16.63 -8.17
N HIS A 131 2.17 16.15 -9.02
CA HIS A 131 0.80 16.64 -9.12
C HIS A 131 -0.17 15.48 -9.35
N LEU A 132 -1.28 15.46 -8.61
CA LEU A 132 -2.34 14.49 -8.84
C LEU A 132 -3.68 15.14 -8.56
N GLU A 133 -4.62 15.01 -9.50
CA GLU A 133 -6.00 15.43 -9.29
C GLU A 133 -6.98 14.33 -9.67
N GLY A 134 -8.13 14.31 -8.99
CA GLY A 134 -9.12 13.27 -9.17
C GLY A 134 -10.18 13.31 -8.09
N PHE A 135 -11.15 12.40 -8.16
CA PHE A 135 -12.21 12.30 -7.18
C PHE A 135 -11.95 11.15 -6.21
N LEU A 136 -12.26 11.37 -4.94
CA LEU A 136 -12.31 10.33 -3.92
C LEU A 136 -13.63 10.44 -3.18
N MET A 137 -14.15 9.28 -2.76
CA MET A 137 -15.33 9.22 -1.91
C MET A 137 -14.90 9.54 -0.49
N LYS A 138 -15.34 10.70 0.01
CA LYS A 138 -14.95 11.20 1.32
C LYS A 138 -16.11 11.08 2.31
N ARG A 139 -15.84 10.48 3.48
CA ARG A 139 -16.80 10.44 4.59
C ARG A 139 -17.09 11.84 5.13
N GLY A 140 -18.37 12.13 5.34
CA GLY A 140 -18.87 13.33 6.03
C GLY A 140 -18.41 13.37 7.48
N LYS A 141 -18.30 14.60 8.03
CA LYS A 141 -17.86 14.79 9.42
C LYS A 141 -18.94 14.34 10.41
N GLU A 142 -20.19 14.74 10.14
CA GLU A 142 -21.33 14.57 11.07
C GLU A 142 -22.31 13.48 10.61
N ASP A 143 -22.49 13.31 9.30
CA ASP A 143 -23.57 12.49 8.73
C ASP A 143 -23.13 11.12 8.23
N ALA A 144 -21.86 10.73 8.47
CA ALA A 144 -21.26 9.44 8.09
C ALA A 144 -21.32 9.05 6.60
N ARG A 145 -22.06 9.78 5.75
CA ARG A 145 -22.22 9.49 4.32
C ARG A 145 -20.95 9.81 3.56
N TYR A 146 -20.65 8.99 2.56
CA TYR A 146 -19.58 9.28 1.62
C TYR A 146 -20.10 10.12 0.47
N GLN A 147 -19.33 11.12 0.06
CA GLN A 147 -19.66 11.95 -1.08
C GLN A 147 -18.39 12.18 -1.93
N PRO A 148 -18.53 12.27 -3.26
CA PRO A 148 -17.39 12.52 -4.13
C PRO A 148 -16.85 13.92 -3.86
N ARG A 149 -15.52 14.02 -3.74
CA ARG A 149 -14.79 15.28 -3.58
C ARG A 149 -13.61 15.27 -4.51
N LYS A 150 -13.41 16.38 -5.24
CA LYS A 150 -12.19 16.58 -6.03
C LYS A 150 -11.05 16.83 -5.05
N PHE A 151 -9.98 16.05 -5.15
CA PHE A 151 -8.72 16.26 -4.47
C PHE A 151 -7.68 16.75 -5.48
N ILE A 152 -6.78 17.60 -5.02
CA ILE A 152 -5.62 18.06 -5.79
C ILE A 152 -4.40 18.03 -4.87
N LEU A 153 -3.46 17.15 -5.16
CA LEU A 153 -2.12 17.14 -4.59
C LEU A 153 -1.19 18.00 -5.44
N SER A 154 -0.39 18.84 -4.79
CA SER A 154 0.68 19.59 -5.44
C SER A 154 1.89 19.61 -4.50
N GLU A 155 2.96 18.98 -4.96
CA GLU A 155 4.25 18.95 -4.27
C GLU A 155 4.87 20.35 -4.22
N ALA A 156 4.79 21.09 -5.34
CA ALA A 156 5.33 22.45 -5.46
C ALA A 156 4.78 23.41 -4.38
N THR A 157 3.52 23.22 -3.97
CA THR A 157 2.90 24.03 -2.91
C THR A 157 2.82 23.33 -1.55
N ASP A 158 3.34 22.10 -1.41
CA ASP A 158 3.19 21.25 -0.21
C ASP A 158 1.73 21.11 0.23
N THR A 159 0.78 20.99 -0.70
CA THR A 159 -0.66 20.95 -0.36
C THR A 159 -1.39 19.75 -0.95
N LEU A 160 -2.22 19.13 -0.12
CA LEU A 160 -3.37 18.33 -0.53
C LEU A 160 -4.64 19.16 -0.28
N ARG A 161 -5.31 19.56 -1.34
CA ARG A 161 -6.54 20.36 -1.31
C ARG A 161 -7.72 19.49 -1.66
N TYR A 162 -8.89 19.76 -1.08
CA TYR A 162 -10.14 19.17 -1.57
C TYR A 162 -11.26 20.18 -1.68
N PHE A 163 -12.14 19.92 -2.63
CA PHE A 163 -13.22 20.81 -3.03
C PHE A 163 -14.56 20.12 -2.83
N VAL A 164 -15.54 20.89 -2.35
CA VAL A 164 -16.94 20.48 -2.46
C VAL A 164 -17.38 20.80 -3.90
N LYS A 165 -18.22 19.94 -4.49
CA LYS A 165 -18.76 20.14 -5.84
C LYS A 165 -19.24 21.60 -5.97
N GLU A 166 -18.80 22.30 -7.01
CA GLU A 166 -19.12 23.71 -7.38
C GLU A 166 -18.29 24.84 -6.74
N SER A 167 -17.37 24.58 -5.79
CA SER A 167 -16.54 25.66 -5.21
C SER A 167 -15.25 25.93 -5.99
N LYS A 168 -14.96 27.20 -6.28
CA LYS A 168 -13.64 27.64 -6.80
C LYS A 168 -12.56 27.58 -5.71
N GLU A 169 -12.93 27.81 -4.45
CA GLU A 169 -12.02 27.77 -3.31
C GLU A 169 -12.00 26.38 -2.66
N PRO A 170 -10.83 25.91 -2.18
CA PRO A 170 -10.73 24.62 -1.50
C PRO A 170 -11.44 24.66 -0.15
N LYS A 171 -12.17 23.59 0.16
CA LYS A 171 -12.83 23.43 1.47
C LYS A 171 -11.82 23.21 2.60
N ALA A 172 -10.68 22.60 2.29
CA ALA A 172 -9.52 22.57 3.16
C ALA A 172 -8.24 22.49 2.34
N ILE A 173 -7.19 23.03 2.93
CA ILE A 173 -5.81 22.94 2.46
C ILE A 173 -5.04 22.19 3.55
N ILE A 174 -4.44 21.06 3.20
CA ILE A 174 -3.71 20.19 4.13
C ILE A 174 -2.25 20.19 3.71
N ARG A 175 -1.32 20.43 4.64
CA ARG A 175 0.13 20.33 4.36
C ARG A 175 0.55 18.87 4.21
N ILE A 176 1.18 18.52 3.09
CA ILE A 176 1.58 17.12 2.82
C ILE A 176 2.68 16.68 3.80
N SER A 177 3.61 17.59 4.12
CA SER A 177 4.65 17.40 5.13
C SER A 177 4.12 16.96 6.51
N GLU A 178 2.95 17.45 6.92
CA GLU A 178 2.33 17.18 8.23
C GLU A 178 1.23 16.10 8.17
N LEU A 179 0.98 15.54 6.99
CA LEU A 179 -0.06 14.56 6.74
C LEU A 179 0.48 13.15 6.94
N ASN A 180 -0.21 12.35 7.75
CA ASN A 180 -0.07 10.89 7.74
C ASN A 180 -1.19 10.27 6.89
N ALA A 181 -0.86 9.25 6.09
CA ALA A 181 -1.80 8.52 5.25
C ALA A 181 -1.65 7.02 5.52
N VAL A 182 -2.73 6.35 5.88
CA VAL A 182 -2.73 4.93 6.28
C VAL A 182 -3.81 4.20 5.50
N LEU A 183 -3.45 3.14 4.79
CA LEU A 183 -4.46 2.26 4.16
C LEU A 183 -5.26 1.58 5.27
N ALA A 184 -6.60 1.61 5.17
CA ALA A 184 -7.49 1.27 6.27
C ALA A 184 -8.56 0.19 5.97
N PRO A 185 -8.27 -0.86 5.17
CA PRO A 185 -9.28 -1.85 4.74
C PRO A 185 -9.95 -2.58 5.89
N LYS A 186 -9.26 -2.78 7.02
CA LYS A 186 -9.81 -3.47 8.21
C LYS A 186 -10.65 -2.57 9.10
N LYS A 187 -10.48 -1.25 9.00
CA LYS A 187 -11.15 -0.25 9.85
C LYS A 187 -12.40 0.31 9.18
N MET A 188 -12.38 0.39 7.85
CA MET A 188 -13.46 0.94 7.04
C MET A 188 -14.22 -0.18 6.34
N GLU A 189 -15.47 0.09 5.94
CA GLU A 189 -16.33 -0.85 5.22
C GLU A 189 -15.87 -1.14 3.77
N HIS A 190 -14.87 -0.41 3.29
CA HIS A 190 -14.37 -0.50 1.91
C HIS A 190 -12.92 -1.01 1.90
N GLU A 191 -12.62 -1.99 1.05
CA GLU A 191 -11.26 -2.54 0.90
C GLU A 191 -10.27 -1.49 0.37
N ASN A 192 -10.71 -0.68 -0.60
CA ASN A 192 -9.91 0.35 -1.26
C ASN A 192 -9.97 1.67 -0.49
N SER A 193 -9.56 1.63 0.78
CA SER A 193 -9.74 2.75 1.72
C SER A 193 -8.47 3.25 2.37
N MET A 194 -8.49 4.53 2.73
CA MET A 194 -7.37 5.24 3.33
C MET A 194 -7.86 6.25 4.37
N GLN A 195 -7.17 6.29 5.50
CA GLN A 195 -7.31 7.33 6.51
C GLN A 195 -6.19 8.36 6.35
N LEU A 196 -6.58 9.62 6.27
CA LEU A 196 -5.69 10.78 6.36
C LEU A 196 -5.77 11.37 7.77
N THR A 197 -4.61 11.63 8.38
CA THR A 197 -4.48 12.24 9.71
C THR A 197 -3.54 13.42 9.64
N PHE A 198 -3.99 14.60 10.07
CA PHE A 198 -3.19 15.82 10.07
C PHE A 198 -3.59 16.71 11.25
N MET A 199 -2.77 17.72 11.56
CA MET A 199 -3.08 18.69 12.61
C MET A 199 -3.99 19.80 12.07
N LYS A 200 -5.05 20.11 12.81
CA LYS A 200 -5.94 21.24 12.55
C LYS A 200 -6.33 21.89 13.87
N ASP A 201 -6.06 23.18 14.00
CA ASP A 201 -6.42 24.00 15.17
C ASP A 201 -5.95 23.37 16.50
N GLY A 202 -4.70 22.86 16.53
CA GLY A 202 -4.11 22.21 17.71
C GLY A 202 -4.62 20.79 18.03
N SER A 203 -5.56 20.27 17.22
CA SER A 203 -6.14 18.94 17.35
C SER A 203 -5.78 18.03 16.17
N SER A 204 -5.77 16.71 16.37
CA SER A 204 -5.69 15.79 15.22
C SER A 204 -7.02 15.74 14.51
N ARG A 205 -6.98 15.82 13.19
CA ARG A 205 -8.13 15.65 12.32
C ARG A 205 -7.97 14.38 11.51
N HIS A 206 -9.03 13.60 11.43
CA HIS A 206 -9.12 12.43 10.58
C HIS A 206 -10.06 12.68 9.40
N ILE A 207 -9.66 12.21 8.22
CA ILE A 207 -10.49 12.12 7.02
C ILE A 207 -10.41 10.68 6.51
N TYR A 208 -11.56 10.10 6.18
CA TYR A 208 -11.69 8.74 5.68
C TYR A 208 -12.11 8.79 4.22
N LEU A 209 -11.33 8.11 3.38
CA LEU A 209 -11.44 8.13 1.92
C LEU A 209 -11.53 6.70 1.39
N TYR A 210 -12.28 6.51 0.32
CA TYR A 210 -12.17 5.31 -0.50
C TYR A 210 -12.30 5.66 -1.98
N HIS A 211 -11.98 4.69 -2.83
CA HIS A 211 -12.32 4.68 -4.24
C HIS A 211 -12.82 3.28 -4.63
N GLU A 212 -13.66 3.15 -5.64
CA GLU A 212 -14.13 1.81 -6.07
C GLU A 212 -12.97 1.00 -6.68
N GLU A 213 -12.10 1.68 -7.44
CA GLU A 213 -10.89 1.11 -8.02
C GLU A 213 -9.68 1.17 -7.08
N GLY A 214 -9.03 0.02 -6.90
CA GLY A 214 -7.84 -0.14 -6.08
C GLY A 214 -6.63 0.65 -6.56
N GLU A 215 -6.44 0.71 -7.89
CA GLU A 215 -5.36 1.47 -8.50
C GLU A 215 -5.43 2.95 -8.10
N VAL A 216 -6.62 3.54 -8.14
CA VAL A 216 -6.79 4.96 -7.84
C VAL A 216 -6.41 5.27 -6.38
N ILE A 217 -6.89 4.48 -5.41
CA ILE A 217 -6.55 4.73 -4.01
C ILE A 217 -5.06 4.53 -3.73
N ILE A 218 -4.42 3.54 -4.37
CA ILE A 218 -2.98 3.31 -4.24
C ILE A 218 -2.19 4.42 -4.92
N ASN A 219 -2.61 4.92 -6.08
CA ASN A 219 -1.97 6.06 -6.74
C ASN A 219 -1.99 7.31 -5.84
N TRP A 220 -3.09 7.58 -5.14
CA TRP A 220 -3.15 8.66 -4.14
C TRP A 220 -2.22 8.43 -2.96
N TYR A 221 -2.21 7.23 -2.40
CA TYR A 221 -1.30 6.85 -1.31
C TYR A 221 0.17 7.03 -1.71
N MET A 222 0.53 6.61 -2.92
CA MET A 222 1.88 6.71 -3.45
C MET A 222 2.27 8.15 -3.80
N ALA A 223 1.35 8.95 -4.36
CA ALA A 223 1.60 10.36 -4.62
C ALA A 223 1.93 11.14 -3.34
N ILE A 224 1.21 10.86 -2.24
CA ILE A 224 1.52 11.43 -0.92
C ILE A 224 2.91 10.99 -0.47
N ARG A 225 3.23 9.69 -0.55
CA ARG A 225 4.53 9.15 -0.13
C ARG A 225 5.69 9.74 -0.93
N CYS A 226 5.58 9.83 -2.25
CA CYS A 226 6.65 10.35 -3.09
C CYS A 226 6.83 11.87 -2.89
N ALA A 227 5.75 12.65 -2.74
CA ALA A 227 5.85 14.06 -2.39
C ALA A 227 6.53 14.29 -1.03
N LYS A 228 6.27 13.43 -0.04
CA LYS A 228 6.98 13.48 1.26
C LYS A 228 8.45 13.09 1.12
N LEU A 229 8.76 12.09 0.30
CA LEU A 229 10.13 11.62 0.08
C LEU A 229 11.00 12.71 -0.55
N HIS A 230 10.54 13.35 -1.62
CA HIS A 230 11.28 14.42 -2.27
C HIS A 230 11.60 15.57 -1.30
N ARG A 231 10.63 15.95 -0.45
CA ARG A 231 10.84 16.99 0.57
C ARG A 231 11.87 16.57 1.62
N LEU A 232 11.81 15.32 2.07
CA LEU A 232 12.78 14.78 3.03
C LEU A 232 14.19 14.70 2.42
N GLN A 233 14.32 14.33 1.15
CA GLN A 233 15.62 14.30 0.45
C GLN A 233 16.23 15.70 0.35
N VAL A 234 15.41 16.73 0.11
CA VAL A 234 15.86 18.13 0.12
C VAL A 234 16.25 18.60 1.53
N ALA A 235 15.47 18.25 2.55
CA ALA A 235 15.72 18.65 3.93
C ALA A 235 16.91 17.91 4.58
N TYR A 236 17.15 16.67 4.16
CA TYR A 236 18.15 15.77 4.75
C TYR A 236 19.01 15.09 3.68
N PRO A 237 19.82 15.84 2.91
CA PRO A 237 20.55 15.33 1.76
C PRO A 237 21.62 14.27 2.10
N MET A 238 22.02 14.18 3.38
CA MET A 238 23.01 13.20 3.87
C MET A 238 22.38 11.88 4.34
N GLN A 239 21.05 11.77 4.38
CA GLN A 239 20.36 10.54 4.78
C GLN A 239 20.22 9.58 3.60
N THR A 240 20.28 8.28 3.89
CA THR A 240 20.02 7.25 2.89
C THR A 240 18.53 7.22 2.53
N GLU A 241 18.20 6.82 1.29
CA GLU A 241 16.80 6.70 0.87
C GLU A 241 16.00 5.78 1.78
N CYS A 242 16.58 4.66 2.23
CA CYS A 242 15.95 3.71 3.14
C CYS A 242 15.48 4.39 4.45
N ASN A 243 16.34 5.19 5.07
CA ASN A 243 16.00 5.90 6.32
C ASN A 243 14.83 6.88 6.11
N LEU A 244 14.77 7.50 4.93
CA LEU A 244 13.71 8.45 4.60
C LEU A 244 12.38 7.75 4.28
N THR A 245 12.43 6.57 3.62
CA THR A 245 11.23 5.82 3.25
C THR A 245 10.43 5.30 4.44
N ASP A 246 11.11 5.02 5.56
CA ASP A 246 10.47 4.59 6.82
C ASP A 246 9.64 5.71 7.47
N CYS A 247 9.89 6.97 7.10
CA CYS A 247 9.23 8.13 7.70
C CYS A 247 8.06 8.69 6.86
N LEU A 248 7.77 8.12 5.69
CA LEU A 248 6.82 8.70 4.73
C LEU A 248 5.38 8.61 5.22
N THR A 249 4.96 7.44 5.67
CA THR A 249 3.62 7.18 6.22
C THR A 249 3.73 6.09 7.26
N ASN A 250 2.99 6.21 8.36
CA ASN A 250 3.12 5.33 9.50
C ASN A 250 1.78 4.71 9.86
N ASP A 251 1.73 3.38 9.84
CA ASP A 251 0.58 2.64 10.35
C ASP A 251 0.44 2.89 11.86
N PHE A 252 -0.80 2.82 12.36
CA PHE A 252 -1.02 2.84 13.80
C PHE A 252 -0.51 1.53 14.39
N ALA A 253 0.41 1.64 15.36
CA ALA A 253 1.07 0.48 15.96
C ALA A 253 0.08 -0.48 16.64
N LYS A 254 -1.02 0.07 17.16
CA LYS A 254 -2.14 -0.72 17.69
C LYS A 254 -3.41 0.11 17.68
N GLU A 255 -4.52 -0.56 17.39
CA GLU A 255 -5.85 0.01 17.52
C GLU A 255 -6.82 -1.00 18.13
N GLY A 256 -7.84 -0.51 18.82
CA GLY A 256 -8.85 -1.38 19.41
C GLY A 256 -9.70 -0.73 20.50
N TRP A 257 -10.73 -1.46 20.93
CA TRP A 257 -11.60 -1.05 22.03
C TRP A 257 -10.95 -1.28 23.38
N ILE A 258 -10.93 -0.25 24.22
CA ILE A 258 -10.42 -0.31 25.59
C ILE A 258 -11.36 0.47 26.52
N LEU A 259 -11.58 -0.05 27.72
CA LEU A 259 -12.28 0.66 28.79
C LEU A 259 -11.37 1.71 29.43
N LYS A 260 -11.83 2.95 29.51
CA LYS A 260 -11.13 4.03 30.24
C LYS A 260 -12.05 4.75 31.22
N THR A 261 -11.49 5.24 32.32
CA THR A 261 -12.17 6.20 33.20
C THR A 261 -11.63 7.63 32.99
N GLY A 262 -12.24 8.62 33.64
CA GLY A 262 -11.81 10.01 33.67
C GLY A 262 -10.86 10.30 34.85
N PRO A 263 -10.42 11.55 35.00
CA PRO A 263 -9.48 11.92 36.06
C PRO A 263 -10.10 11.94 37.46
N ARG A 264 -11.44 11.96 37.57
CA ARG A 264 -12.11 12.01 38.88
C ARG A 264 -12.42 10.60 39.37
N PRO A 265 -12.29 10.33 40.68
CA PRO A 265 -12.62 9.02 41.25
C PRO A 265 -14.07 8.56 41.01
N SER A 266 -14.99 9.51 40.82
CA SER A 266 -16.40 9.25 40.53
C SER A 266 -16.70 9.00 39.05
N ASP A 267 -15.72 9.15 38.16
CA ASP A 267 -15.94 8.92 36.73
C ASP A 267 -16.09 7.41 36.47
N GLY A 268 -17.21 7.02 35.83
CA GLY A 268 -17.42 5.64 35.40
C GLY A 268 -16.55 5.26 34.20
N TYR A 269 -16.27 3.96 34.06
CA TYR A 269 -15.59 3.42 32.89
C TYR A 269 -16.44 3.57 31.63
N LYS A 270 -15.80 3.92 30.52
CA LYS A 270 -16.43 4.06 29.20
C LYS A 270 -15.56 3.38 28.15
N MET A 271 -16.19 2.60 27.28
CA MET A 271 -15.53 1.96 26.14
C MET A 271 -15.14 3.03 25.11
N ARG A 272 -13.89 3.02 24.65
CA ARG A 272 -13.38 3.93 23.61
C ARG A 272 -12.51 3.18 22.62
N TRP A 273 -12.54 3.63 21.37
CA TRP A 273 -11.60 3.16 20.37
C TRP A 273 -10.28 3.91 20.54
N PHE A 274 -9.18 3.20 20.72
CA PHE A 274 -7.85 3.77 20.83
C PHE A 274 -7.06 3.56 19.55
N SER A 275 -6.21 4.54 19.22
CA SER A 275 -5.22 4.47 18.15
C SER A 275 -3.88 4.95 18.68
N LEU A 276 -2.87 4.08 18.62
CA LEU A 276 -1.49 4.39 19.01
C LEU A 276 -0.67 4.77 17.78
N ASP A 277 -0.32 6.04 17.67
CA ASP A 277 0.67 6.54 16.72
C ASP A 277 2.05 6.47 17.40
N ALA A 278 2.81 5.41 17.10
CA ALA A 278 4.11 5.17 17.73
C ALA A 278 5.16 6.21 17.31
N VAL A 279 5.06 6.74 16.10
CA VAL A 279 6.02 7.73 15.57
C VAL A 279 5.81 9.08 16.23
N GLN A 280 4.55 9.51 16.36
CA GLN A 280 4.23 10.74 17.09
C GLN A 280 4.15 10.55 18.61
N ARG A 281 4.39 9.32 19.12
CA ARG A 281 4.23 8.93 20.53
C ARG A 281 2.89 9.39 21.10
N LYS A 282 1.83 9.18 20.34
CA LYS A 282 0.52 9.73 20.62
C LYS A 282 -0.52 8.64 20.74
N LEU A 283 -1.15 8.56 21.90
CA LEU A 283 -2.29 7.69 22.14
C LEU A 283 -3.58 8.49 22.06
N MET A 284 -4.37 8.27 21.01
CA MET A 284 -5.64 8.95 20.77
C MET A 284 -6.80 8.04 21.14
N TYR A 285 -7.90 8.60 21.66
CA TYR A 285 -9.13 7.84 21.85
C TYR A 285 -10.36 8.54 21.27
N MET A 286 -11.27 7.75 20.71
CA MET A 286 -12.50 8.18 20.05
C MET A 286 -13.72 7.47 20.64
N VAL A 287 -14.90 8.07 20.44
CA VAL A 287 -16.18 7.40 20.77
C VAL A 287 -16.43 6.25 19.78
N GLU A 288 -16.10 6.47 18.50
CA GLU A 288 -16.25 5.51 17.42
C GLU A 288 -14.94 5.44 16.60
N PRO A 289 -14.65 4.31 15.93
CA PRO A 289 -13.40 4.14 15.18
C PRO A 289 -13.21 5.13 14.03
N LEU A 290 -14.31 5.65 13.46
CA LEU A 290 -14.30 6.57 12.33
C LEU A 290 -14.59 8.03 12.73
N GLY A 291 -14.30 8.39 13.98
CA GLY A 291 -14.48 9.74 14.49
C GLY A 291 -13.58 10.76 13.78
N ALA A 292 -14.15 11.88 13.33
CA ALA A 292 -13.37 12.92 12.64
C ALA A 292 -12.33 13.62 13.55
N PHE A 293 -12.54 13.58 14.86
CA PHE A 293 -11.67 14.14 15.89
C PHE A 293 -11.54 13.17 17.06
N PRO A 294 -10.35 13.02 17.67
CA PRO A 294 -10.19 12.31 18.91
C PRO A 294 -10.88 13.06 20.04
N LYS A 295 -11.51 12.32 20.95
CA LYS A 295 -12.11 12.85 22.19
C LYS A 295 -11.05 13.26 23.21
N GLY A 296 -9.85 12.69 23.10
CA GLY A 296 -8.69 13.11 23.85
C GLY A 296 -7.42 12.43 23.33
N LYS A 297 -6.28 12.91 23.81
CA LYS A 297 -4.94 12.42 23.45
C LYS A 297 -4.07 12.36 24.70
N TYR A 298 -3.19 11.37 24.76
CA TYR A 298 -2.10 11.26 25.71
C TYR A 298 -0.78 11.38 24.95
N PHE A 299 0.22 11.96 25.61
CA PHE A 299 1.61 12.11 25.14
C PHE A 299 2.52 11.29 26.05
#